data_AF-A0A7H0VDC9-F1
#
_entry.id   AF-A0A7H0VDC9-F1
#
_cell.length_a   1.000
_cell.length_b   1.000
_cell.length_c   1.000
_cell.angle_alpha   90.00
_cell.angle_beta   90.00
_cell.angle_gamma   90.00
#
_symmetry.space_group_name_H-M   'P 1'
#
loop_
_entity.id
_entity.type
_entity.pdbx_description
1 polymer ?
#
loop_
_entity_poly.entity_id
_entity_poly.type
_entity_poly.pdbx_seq_one_letter_code
_entity_poly.pdbx_strand_id
1 'polypeptide(L)' 'MAADRDKIFNGVRFMAVALPLIFSGPALYVAMGLPAARQGNYIWMGISILLMLVAVFFTVKGLRTILKGFFND' A
#
# COMPACT_ATOMS: atom_id res chain seq x y z
N MET A 1 16.65 21.55 14.88
CA MET A 1 15.24 21.10 14.87
C MET A 1 15.22 19.70 15.46
N ALA A 2 14.42 19.46 16.51
CA ALA A 2 14.27 18.11 17.05
C ALA A 2 13.24 17.37 16.20
N ALA A 3 13.55 16.13 15.79
CA ALA A 3 12.62 15.31 15.02
C ALA A 3 11.32 15.07 15.81
N ASP A 4 10.18 15.18 15.13
CA ASP A 4 8.84 14.91 15.67
C ASP A 4 8.59 13.40 15.66
N ARG A 5 8.76 12.77 16.83
CA ARG A 5 8.62 11.32 16.98
C ARG A 5 7.19 10.84 16.71
N ASP A 6 6.18 11.66 17.00
CA ASP A 6 4.78 11.27 16.80
C ASP A 6 4.44 11.19 15.32
N LYS A 7 4.90 12.15 14.52
CA LYS A 7 4.81 12.09 13.04
C LYS A 7 5.52 10.86 12.49
N ILE A 8 6.73 10.57 12.98
CA ILE A 8 7.50 9.39 12.54
C ILE A 8 6.72 8.10 12.84
N PHE A 9 6.22 7.93 14.08
CA PHE A 9 5.44 6.75 14.46
C PHE A 9 4.15 6.61 13.64
N ASN A 10 3.45 7.70 13.37
CA ASN A 10 2.26 7.68 12.52
C ASN A 10 2.58 7.27 11.08
N GLY A 11 3.71 7.76 10.53
CA GLY A 11 4.20 7.34 9.22
C GLY A 11 4.55 5.84 9.18
N VAL A 12 5.20 5.31 10.22
CA VAL A 12 5.50 3.87 10.34
C VAL A 12 4.23 3.03 10.41
N ARG A 13 3.16 3.50 11.10
CA ARG A 13 1.86 2.80 11.10
C ARG A 13 1.26 2.70 9.70
N PHE A 14 1.32 3.76 8.89
CA PHE A 14 0.87 3.71 7.50
C PHE A 14 1.70 2.71 6.67
N MET A 15 3.02 2.65 6.90
CA MET A 15 3.89 1.67 6.24
C MET A 15 3.58 0.23 6.67
N ALA A 16 3.25 0.01 7.95
CA ALA A 16 2.86 -1.30 8.46
C ALA A 16 1.56 -1.81 7.84
N VAL A 17 0.61 -0.91 7.53
CA VAL A 17 -0.63 -1.24 6.79
C VAL A 17 -0.33 -1.46 5.30
N ALA A 18 0.58 -0.68 4.71
CA ALA A 18 0.95 -0.84 3.31
C ALA A 18 1.62 -2.19 3.03
N LEU A 19 2.43 -2.70 3.97
CA LEU A 19 3.18 -3.94 3.81
C LEU A 19 2.30 -5.16 3.41
N PRO A 20 1.24 -5.55 4.15
CA PRO A 20 0.38 -6.64 3.74
C PRO A 20 -0.35 -6.35 2.42
N LEU A 21 -0.70 -5.09 2.13
CA LEU A 21 -1.35 -4.69 0.87
C LEU A 21 -0.41 -4.90 -0.33
N ILE A 22 0.88 -4.58 -0.20
CA ILE A 22 1.89 -4.76 -1.26
C ILE A 22 2.04 -6.24 -1.64
N PHE A 23 1.97 -7.15 -0.68
CA PHE A 23 2.07 -8.59 -0.96
C PHE A 23 0.74 -9.20 -1.40
N SER A 24 -0.37 -8.82 -0.76
CA SER A 24 -1.68 -9.38 -1.05
C SER A 24 -2.22 -8.99 -2.43
N GLY A 25 -1.90 -7.80 -2.94
CA GLY A 25 -2.35 -7.37 -4.28
C GLY A 25 -1.86 -8.29 -5.40
N PRO A 26 -0.53 -8.45 -5.59
CA PRO A 26 0.04 -9.38 -6.57
C PRO A 26 -0.35 -10.83 -6.30
N ALA A 27 -0.40 -11.25 -5.03
CA ALA A 27 -0.84 -12.59 -4.68
C ALA A 27 -2.28 -12.87 -5.13
N LEU A 28 -3.21 -11.94 -4.88
CA LEU A 28 -4.61 -12.03 -5.33
C LEU A 28 -4.71 -12.02 -6.86
N TYR A 29 -3.91 -11.20 -7.53
CA TYR A 29 -3.85 -11.13 -8.99
C TYR A 29 -3.47 -12.48 -9.60
N VAL A 30 -2.42 -13.13 -9.08
CA VAL A 30 -1.94 -14.41 -9.60
C VAL A 30 -2.86 -15.56 -9.20
N ALA A 31 -3.32 -15.60 -7.95
CA ALA A 31 -4.10 -16.71 -7.41
C ALA A 31 -5.55 -16.72 -7.93
N MET A 32 -6.19 -15.56 -8.06
CA MET A 32 -7.61 -15.45 -8.43
C MET A 32 -7.85 -14.61 -9.69
N GLY A 33 -7.08 -13.53 -9.88
CA GLY A 33 -7.24 -12.63 -11.03
C GLY A 33 -6.99 -13.32 -12.37
N LEU A 34 -5.83 -13.97 -12.55
CA LEU A 34 -5.46 -14.65 -13.80
C LEU A 34 -6.40 -15.83 -14.15
N PRO A 35 -6.74 -16.75 -13.22
CA PRO A 35 -7.69 -17.82 -13.52
C PRO A 35 -9.08 -17.29 -13.88
N ALA A 36 -9.59 -16.28 -13.15
CA ALA A 36 -10.89 -15.70 -13.44
C ALA A 36 -10.93 -14.98 -14.80
N ALA A 37 -9.86 -14.27 -15.16
CA ALA A 37 -9.74 -13.60 -16.45
C ALA A 37 -9.77 -14.58 -17.63
N ARG A 38 -9.14 -15.76 -17.49
CA ARG A 38 -9.21 -16.83 -18.51
C ARG A 38 -10.62 -17.41 -18.69
N GLN A 39 -11.47 -17.30 -17.67
CA GLN A 39 -12.89 -17.69 -17.71
C GLN A 39 -13.79 -16.54 -18.19
N GLY A 40 -13.21 -15.42 -18.61
CA GLY A 40 -13.93 -14.23 -19.07
C GLY A 40 -14.38 -13.26 -17.95
N ASN A 41 -14.02 -13.54 -16.69
CA ASN A 41 -14.35 -12.69 -15.55
C ASN A 41 -13.14 -11.85 -15.10
N TYR A 42 -13.15 -10.57 -15.46
CA TYR A 42 -12.06 -9.63 -15.14
C TYR A 42 -12.24 -8.89 -13.81
N ILE A 43 -13.30 -9.16 -13.05
CA ILE A 43 -13.60 -8.44 -11.79
C ILE A 43 -12.47 -8.60 -10.78
N TRP A 44 -11.98 -9.83 -10.57
CA TRP A 44 -10.88 -10.13 -9.65
C TRP A 44 -9.55 -9.50 -10.07
N MET A 45 -9.35 -9.37 -11.39
CA MET A 45 -8.21 -8.65 -11.95
C MET A 45 -8.29 -7.15 -11.63
N GLY A 46 -9.47 -6.55 -11.78
CA GLY A 46 -9.72 -5.16 -11.40
C GLY A 46 -9.52 -4.89 -9.91
N ILE A 47 -10.07 -5.75 -9.04
CA ILE A 47 -9.94 -5.64 -7.58
C ILE A 47 -8.48 -5.72 -7.14
N SER A 48 -7.70 -6.66 -7.70
CA SER A 48 -6.29 -6.81 -7.34
C SER A 48 -5.45 -5.62 -7.78
N ILE A 49 -5.68 -5.07 -8.98
CA ILE A 49 -5.03 -3.83 -9.44
C ILE A 49 -5.40 -2.65 -8.52
N LEU A 50 -6.68 -2.50 -8.18
CA LEU A 50 -7.13 -1.45 -7.27
C LEU A 50 -6.45 -1.58 -5.89
N LEU A 51 -6.33 -2.79 -5.38
CA LEU A 51 -5.66 -3.07 -4.11
C LEU A 51 -4.17 -2.70 -4.15
N MET A 52 -3.48 -2.95 -5.27
CA MET A 52 -2.10 -2.50 -5.47
C MET A 52 -1.98 -0.97 -5.52
N LEU A 53 -2.91 -0.28 -6.17
CA LEU A 53 -2.94 1.20 -6.19
C LEU A 53 -3.13 1.78 -4.78
N VAL A 54 -4.02 1.18 -3.99
CA VAL A 54 -4.21 1.56 -2.58
C VAL A 54 -2.92 1.31 -1.78
N ALA A 55 -2.23 0.19 -2.01
CA ALA A 55 -0.96 -0.10 -1.38
C ALA A 55 0.08 1.01 -1.65
N VAL A 56 0.24 1.40 -2.93
CA VAL A 56 1.14 2.49 -3.35
C VAL A 56 0.78 3.80 -2.64
N PHE A 57 -0.51 4.14 -2.58
CA PHE A 57 -0.96 5.35 -1.90
C PHE A 57 -0.56 5.36 -0.41
N PHE A 58 -0.78 4.25 0.31
CA PHE A 58 -0.39 4.14 1.72
C PHE A 58 1.12 4.19 1.91
N THR A 59 1.90 3.56 1.05
CA THR A 59 3.38 3.64 1.09
C THR A 59 3.87 5.07 0.90
N VAL A 60 3.39 5.76 -0.13
CA VAL A 60 3.81 7.15 -0.41
C VAL A 60 3.40 8.08 0.74
N LYS A 61 2.17 7.93 1.24
CA LYS A 61 1.67 8.73 2.37
C LYS A 61 2.47 8.45 3.65
N GLY A 62 2.76 7.18 3.94
CA GLY A 62 3.56 6.76 5.09
C GLY A 62 4.96 7.36 5.03
N LEU A 63 5.66 7.15 3.91
CA LEU A 63 7.01 7.68 3.70
C LEU A 63 7.05 9.22 3.81
N ARG A 64 6.09 9.93 3.17
CA ARG A 64 6.00 11.39 3.28
C ARG A 64 5.78 11.85 4.72
N THR A 65 4.99 11.12 5.51
CA THR A 65 4.73 11.45 6.92
C THR A 65 5.99 11.24 7.78
N ILE A 66 6.74 10.16 7.51
CA ILE A 66 8.04 9.92 8.16
C ILE A 66 9.01 11.06 7.86
N LEU A 67 9.16 11.44 6.58
CA LEU A 67 10.05 12.53 6.16
C LEU A 67 9.67 13.86 6.81
N LYS A 68 8.38 14.21 6.84
CA LYS A 68 7.87 15.38 7.57
C LYS A 68 8.21 15.36 9.06
N GLY A 69 8.20 14.19 9.69
CA GLY A 69 8.62 14.04 11.09
C GLY A 69 10.12 14.25 11.30
N PHE A 70 10.96 13.85 10.35
CA PHE A 70 12.41 14.09 10.43
C PHE A 70 12.80 15.54 10.16
N PHE A 71 12.17 16.19 9.19
CA PHE A 71 12.54 17.53 8.73
C PHE A 71 11.66 18.65 9.31
N ASN A 72 10.63 18.32 10.09
CA ASN A 72 9.63 19.26 10.63
C ASN A 72 8.91 20.12 9.58
N ASP A 73 8.73 19.58 8.37
CA ASP A 73 7.90 20.13 7.28
C ASP A 73 6.45 19.58 7.28
#